data_AF-A0A9P1YER1-F1
#
_entry.id   AF-A0A9P1YER1-F1
#
_cell.length_a   1.000
_cell.length_b   1.000
_cell.length_c   1.000
_cell.angle_alpha   90.00
_cell.angle_beta   90.00
_cell.angle_gamma   90.00
#
_symmetry.space_group_name_H-M   'P 1'
#
loop_
_entity.id
_entity.type
_entity.pdbx_description
1 polymer ?
#
loop_
_entity_poly.entity_id
_entity_poly.type
_entity_poly.pdbx_seq_one_letter_code
_entity_poly.pdbx_strand_id
1 'polypeptide(L)'
;MKHAKKSLFTFIIFMTILSITFNPFSAKAAPLMLNLPAPQVDQLYIGDDYITGKLQQEVPMHYPGNAAYVLFNNKQYNITDYTVENDVNFRLKLPKTLEAGDTLNYFTITGNVLDPVAYPGQESYKLAGPFSPIEKANIQVNYVDETNQTLATSDTLSGKLGETYTTSPKAIDGYQVKETPTNATGTYTTNTETIQINYVYEKTAVEGANVSVEYINEATNESIAPTETLSGKIGTTFQAEVKEIDGYELSQVPSNQSGTYTDQTQSVIFKYKKITTPVEVAKDVTVTYKDTKGNQLADPVILKGDIGSTFETEAKSFKGYKLTKTPSNHSSVFTSDSQEVEYVYSKDDAVITPPVTPVNPDKPIINPVKPVNPATSTVPNKNISKKNTTKTVNQTGKTSTALQLPKTGDSENNLPLIIGVSLLISGVYIFTTRRKRVK
;
A
#
# COMPACT_ATOMS: atom_id res chain seq x y z
N MET A 1 -116.01 71.33 -44.19
CA MET A 1 -115.54 72.50 -43.43
C MET A 1 -114.51 72.09 -42.39
N LYS A 2 -113.23 72.40 -42.64
CA LYS A 2 -112.29 73.08 -41.72
C LYS A 2 -112.05 72.46 -40.32
N HIS A 3 -110.78 72.27 -39.94
CA HIS A 3 -110.03 73.14 -38.99
C HIS A 3 -110.77 73.27 -37.67
N ALA A 4 -110.13 72.98 -36.53
CA ALA A 4 -110.85 72.51 -35.34
C ALA A 4 -111.47 71.13 -35.63
N LYS A 5 -110.92 70.07 -35.04
CA LYS A 5 -111.04 68.64 -35.38
C LYS A 5 -109.69 68.03 -35.02
N LYS A 6 -109.53 66.80 -34.55
CA LYS A 6 -110.32 65.57 -34.43
C LYS A 6 -109.48 64.75 -33.43
N SER A 7 -109.94 63.83 -32.61
CA SER A 7 -111.19 63.11 -32.41
C SER A 7 -110.91 62.41 -31.07
N LEU A 8 -111.72 62.65 -30.04
CA LEU A 8 -112.66 61.66 -29.50
C LEU A 8 -112.15 60.21 -29.62
N PHE A 9 -111.75 59.60 -28.50
CA PHE A 9 -112.50 58.48 -27.93
C PHE A 9 -112.00 58.08 -26.53
N THR A 10 -112.94 58.10 -25.60
CA THR A 10 -112.93 57.51 -24.26
C THR A 10 -112.64 56.01 -24.32
N PHE A 11 -111.83 55.48 -23.39
CA PHE A 11 -112.20 54.21 -22.73
C PHE A 11 -111.64 54.13 -21.31
N ILE A 12 -112.49 53.55 -20.47
CA ILE A 12 -112.47 53.48 -19.02
C ILE A 12 -111.77 52.18 -18.59
N ILE A 13 -110.92 52.30 -17.56
CA ILE A 13 -110.47 51.31 -16.56
C ILE A 13 -109.65 50.09 -17.04
N PHE A 14 -108.43 49.95 -16.49
CA PHE A 14 -107.99 48.73 -15.79
C PHE A 14 -106.84 49.05 -14.81
N MET A 15 -106.90 48.43 -13.64
CA MET A 15 -105.97 48.53 -12.52
C MET A 15 -104.51 48.27 -12.87
N THR A 16 -103.60 48.96 -12.18
CA THR A 16 -102.47 48.30 -11.50
C THR A 16 -102.10 49.07 -10.24
N ILE A 17 -102.29 48.40 -9.11
CA ILE A 17 -101.70 48.75 -7.81
C ILE A 17 -100.19 48.68 -8.01
N LEU A 18 -99.48 49.80 -7.85
CA LEU A 18 -98.03 49.80 -7.70
C LEU A 18 -97.71 49.26 -6.31
N SER A 19 -97.70 47.94 -6.18
CA SER A 19 -97.10 47.25 -5.04
C SER A 19 -95.62 47.61 -5.04
N ILE A 20 -95.22 48.51 -4.15
CA ILE A 20 -93.83 48.67 -3.77
C ILE A 20 -93.48 47.40 -3.00
N THR A 21 -93.10 46.34 -3.72
CA THR A 21 -92.27 45.28 -3.16
C THR A 21 -90.97 45.94 -2.76
N PHE A 22 -90.82 46.21 -1.46
CA PHE A 22 -89.50 46.23 -0.84
C PHE A 22 -88.85 44.91 -1.18
N ASN A 23 -87.95 44.93 -2.16
CA ASN A 23 -87.00 43.87 -2.35
C ASN A 23 -86.14 43.91 -1.09
N PRO A 24 -86.16 42.91 -0.19
CA PRO A 24 -85.07 42.82 0.76
C PRO A 24 -83.87 42.49 -0.12
N PHE A 25 -83.08 43.51 -0.46
CA PHE A 25 -81.68 43.26 -0.70
C PHE A 25 -81.21 42.59 0.59
N SER A 26 -81.15 41.25 0.56
CA SER A 26 -80.34 40.49 1.47
C SER A 26 -78.92 40.93 1.14
N ALA A 27 -78.51 42.05 1.75
CA ALA A 27 -77.12 42.30 2.00
C ALA A 27 -76.68 41.10 2.82
N LYS A 28 -76.20 40.06 2.13
CA LYS A 28 -75.53 38.93 2.75
C LYS A 28 -74.39 39.59 3.51
N ALA A 29 -74.55 39.74 4.84
CA ALA A 29 -73.52 40.32 5.68
C ALA A 29 -72.22 39.62 5.31
N ALA A 30 -71.15 40.38 5.08
CA ALA A 30 -69.84 39.77 4.95
C ALA A 30 -69.66 38.85 6.17
N PRO A 31 -69.29 37.58 5.98
CA PRO A 31 -69.15 36.66 7.11
C PRO A 31 -68.21 37.30 8.12
N LEU A 32 -68.65 37.39 9.38
CA LEU A 32 -67.84 37.88 10.48
C LEU A 32 -66.56 37.02 10.52
N MET A 33 -65.40 37.66 10.36
CA MET A 33 -64.12 36.96 10.40
C MET A 33 -63.74 36.75 11.87
N LEU A 34 -63.56 35.49 12.27
CA LEU A 34 -63.01 35.15 13.57
C LEU A 34 -61.57 35.64 13.70
N ASN A 35 -61.27 36.39 14.75
CA ASN A 35 -59.92 36.84 15.05
C ASN A 35 -59.17 35.78 15.88
N LEU A 36 -58.67 34.73 15.22
CA LEU A 36 -57.74 33.79 15.87
C LEU A 36 -56.30 34.31 15.82
N PRO A 37 -55.43 33.85 16.76
CA PRO A 37 -54.01 34.03 16.60
C PRO A 37 -53.53 33.40 15.29
N ALA A 38 -52.57 34.05 14.63
CA ALA A 38 -52.00 33.57 13.38
C ALA A 38 -51.44 32.14 13.54
N PRO A 39 -51.74 31.20 12.63
CA PRO A 39 -51.12 29.87 12.68
C PRO A 39 -49.60 29.93 12.50
N GLN A 40 -48.92 28.92 13.06
CA GLN A 40 -47.50 28.69 12.83
C GLN A 40 -47.36 27.87 11.55
N VAL A 41 -46.61 28.38 10.57
CA VAL A 41 -46.30 27.68 9.32
C VAL A 41 -44.93 27.05 9.44
N ASP A 42 -44.82 25.79 9.04
CA ASP A 42 -43.52 25.12 8.97
C ASP A 42 -42.66 25.77 7.89
N GLN A 43 -41.34 25.71 8.06
CA GLN A 43 -40.41 26.28 7.09
C GLN A 43 -40.60 25.67 5.69
N LEU A 44 -40.74 26.53 4.68
CA LEU A 44 -40.93 26.13 3.29
C LEU A 44 -39.58 25.97 2.58
N TYR A 45 -39.43 24.90 1.80
CA TYR A 45 -38.27 24.66 0.96
C TYR A 45 -38.63 24.67 -0.53
N ILE A 46 -37.67 25.05 -1.37
CA ILE A 46 -37.77 24.84 -2.81
C ILE A 46 -37.93 23.34 -3.08
N GLY A 47 -38.85 22.99 -3.96
CA GLY A 47 -39.23 21.61 -4.23
C GLY A 47 -40.41 21.10 -3.37
N ASP A 48 -40.81 21.84 -2.34
CA ASP A 48 -42.01 21.46 -1.57
C ASP A 48 -43.27 21.75 -2.39
N ASP A 49 -44.25 20.87 -2.24
CA ASP A 49 -45.53 20.92 -2.94
C ASP A 49 -46.71 20.93 -1.96
N TYR A 50 -46.44 21.07 -0.66
CA TYR A 50 -47.40 21.28 0.41
C TYR A 50 -46.94 22.40 1.34
N ILE A 51 -47.91 23.02 2.02
CA ILE A 51 -47.67 23.84 3.20
C ILE A 51 -48.24 23.07 4.39
N THR A 52 -47.49 22.99 5.48
CA THR A 52 -47.93 22.42 6.74
C THR A 52 -47.77 23.41 7.87
N GLY A 53 -48.45 23.16 8.99
CA GLY A 53 -48.31 23.97 10.18
C GLY A 53 -49.37 23.67 11.22
N LYS A 54 -49.45 24.55 12.22
CA LYS A 54 -50.32 24.40 13.39
C LYS A 54 -51.15 25.66 13.65
N LEU A 55 -52.46 25.47 13.78
CA LEU A 55 -53.36 26.45 14.39
C LEU A 55 -52.97 26.63 15.87
N GLN A 56 -53.07 27.85 16.37
CA GLN A 56 -52.68 28.20 17.75
C GLN A 56 -53.81 28.05 18.77
N GLN A 57 -54.99 27.64 18.31
CA GLN A 57 -56.15 27.38 19.14
C GLN A 57 -56.96 26.25 18.49
N GLU A 58 -57.38 25.28 19.31
CA GLU A 58 -58.30 24.23 18.90
C GLU A 58 -59.71 24.79 18.81
N VAL A 59 -60.33 24.65 17.66
CA VAL A 59 -61.72 25.04 17.43
C VAL A 59 -62.40 23.88 16.70
N PRO A 60 -63.42 23.25 17.30
CA PRO A 60 -64.13 22.15 16.66
C PRO A 60 -64.84 22.64 15.40
N MET A 61 -64.29 22.27 14.24
CA MET A 61 -64.81 22.70 12.94
C MET A 61 -65.17 21.50 12.07
N HIS A 62 -66.29 21.62 11.36
CA HIS A 62 -66.59 20.78 10.22
C HIS A 62 -65.99 21.41 8.97
N TYR A 63 -65.10 20.70 8.29
CA TYR A 63 -64.49 21.15 7.05
C TYR A 63 -65.24 20.53 5.86
N PRO A 64 -66.18 21.24 5.20
CA PRO A 64 -66.99 20.68 4.12
C PRO A 64 -66.20 20.47 2.80
N GLY A 65 -64.87 20.55 2.83
CA GLY A 65 -63.98 20.27 1.70
C GLY A 65 -63.85 21.38 0.65
N ASN A 66 -64.65 22.46 0.72
CA ASN A 66 -64.93 23.26 -0.49
C ASN A 66 -64.31 24.66 -0.58
N ALA A 67 -63.51 25.13 0.38
CA ALA A 67 -62.92 26.47 0.25
C ALA A 67 -61.61 26.64 1.04
N ALA A 68 -60.50 26.17 0.47
CA ALA A 68 -59.21 26.76 0.76
C ALA A 68 -58.73 27.56 -0.45
N TYR A 69 -58.08 28.69 -0.23
CA TYR A 69 -57.39 29.39 -1.32
C TYR A 69 -56.04 29.91 -0.84
N VAL A 70 -55.10 29.92 -1.77
CA VAL A 70 -53.73 30.39 -1.57
C VAL A 70 -53.49 31.56 -2.51
N LEU A 71 -52.91 32.64 -2.00
CA LEU A 71 -52.40 33.76 -2.78
C LEU A 71 -50.89 33.59 -2.88
N PHE A 72 -50.48 33.17 -4.07
CA PHE A 72 -49.12 32.82 -4.40
C PHE A 72 -48.60 33.80 -5.46
N ASN A 73 -47.49 34.50 -5.19
CA ASN A 73 -46.99 35.58 -6.04
C ASN A 73 -48.10 36.58 -6.42
N ASN A 74 -48.92 36.96 -5.45
CA ASN A 74 -50.12 37.82 -5.60
C ASN A 74 -51.23 37.26 -6.52
N LYS A 75 -51.17 36.00 -6.93
CA LYS A 75 -52.22 35.33 -7.71
C LYS A 75 -52.98 34.33 -6.84
N GLN A 76 -54.30 34.37 -6.89
CA GLN A 76 -55.16 33.47 -6.12
C GLN A 76 -55.33 32.11 -6.82
N TYR A 77 -55.25 31.05 -6.04
CA TYR A 77 -55.48 29.66 -6.45
C TYR A 77 -56.46 29.00 -5.48
N ASN A 78 -57.46 28.31 -6.00
CA ASN A 78 -58.36 27.49 -5.19
C ASN A 78 -57.69 26.15 -4.89
N ILE A 79 -57.72 25.73 -3.63
CA ILE A 79 -57.16 24.48 -3.14
C ILE A 79 -58.31 23.54 -2.74
N THR A 80 -58.33 22.36 -3.35
CA THR A 80 -59.30 21.30 -3.05
C THR A 80 -58.70 20.16 -2.24
N ASP A 81 -57.37 20.05 -2.22
CA ASP A 81 -56.62 19.03 -1.48
C ASP A 81 -55.97 19.67 -0.26
N TYR A 82 -56.66 19.57 0.87
CA TYR A 82 -56.15 19.96 2.17
C TYR A 82 -56.72 19.04 3.25
N THR A 83 -55.96 18.87 4.33
CA THR A 83 -56.40 18.18 5.55
C THR A 83 -56.18 19.07 6.76
N VAL A 84 -57.09 18.96 7.72
CA VAL A 84 -56.88 19.45 9.09
C VAL A 84 -57.04 18.26 10.02
N GLU A 85 -55.97 17.92 10.73
CA GLU A 85 -55.88 16.77 11.63
C GLU A 85 -55.86 17.24 13.09
N ASN A 86 -56.67 16.58 13.93
CA ASN A 86 -56.81 16.87 15.36
C ASN A 86 -57.15 18.34 15.64
N ASP A 87 -57.96 18.96 14.76
CA ASP A 87 -58.45 20.33 14.86
C ASP A 87 -57.37 21.43 14.98
N VAL A 88 -56.09 21.09 14.77
CA VAL A 88 -54.97 22.04 14.86
C VAL A 88 -53.87 21.87 13.81
N ASN A 89 -53.57 20.67 13.31
CA ASN A 89 -52.51 20.51 12.31
C ASN A 89 -53.13 20.62 10.92
N PHE A 90 -52.55 21.44 10.04
CA PHE A 90 -53.04 21.53 8.66
C PHE A 90 -51.99 21.09 7.67
N ARG A 91 -52.46 20.63 6.51
CA ARG A 91 -51.67 20.35 5.31
C ARG A 91 -52.45 20.82 4.10
N LEU A 92 -51.88 21.71 3.30
CA LEU A 92 -52.49 22.22 2.07
C LEU A 92 -51.61 21.86 0.88
N LYS A 93 -52.16 21.21 -0.13
CA LYS A 93 -51.48 20.99 -1.41
C LYS A 93 -51.35 22.31 -2.15
N LEU A 94 -50.13 22.65 -2.55
CA LEU A 94 -49.87 23.83 -3.36
C LEU A 94 -50.27 23.60 -4.83
N PRO A 95 -50.62 24.66 -5.58
CA PRO A 95 -51.00 24.55 -6.98
C PRO A 95 -49.81 24.19 -7.90
N LYS A 96 -48.59 24.41 -7.41
CA LYS A 96 -47.32 23.99 -8.02
C LYS A 96 -46.30 23.67 -6.93
N THR A 97 -45.21 23.06 -7.33
CA THR A 97 -44.00 22.95 -6.51
C THR A 97 -43.36 24.34 -6.33
N LEU A 98 -42.83 24.61 -5.14
CA LEU A 98 -42.14 25.86 -4.82
C LEU A 98 -40.81 25.98 -5.57
N GLU A 99 -40.58 27.14 -6.17
CA GLU A 99 -39.37 27.52 -6.91
C GLU A 99 -38.70 28.74 -6.26
N ALA A 100 -37.45 29.03 -6.66
CA ALA A 100 -36.75 30.22 -6.18
C ALA A 100 -37.51 31.51 -6.57
N GLY A 101 -37.65 32.43 -5.62
CA GLY A 101 -38.35 33.71 -5.81
C GLY A 101 -39.87 33.64 -5.63
N ASP A 102 -40.42 32.44 -5.40
CA ASP A 102 -41.81 32.31 -5.02
C ASP A 102 -42.09 32.92 -3.64
N THR A 103 -43.29 33.44 -3.47
CA THR A 103 -43.76 34.01 -2.20
C THR A 103 -45.19 33.56 -1.97
N LEU A 104 -45.38 32.86 -0.86
CA LEU A 104 -46.69 32.62 -0.29
C LEU A 104 -47.09 33.86 0.50
N ASN A 105 -47.85 34.74 -0.14
CA ASN A 105 -48.34 35.95 0.51
C ASN A 105 -49.41 35.61 1.54
N TYR A 106 -50.19 34.55 1.29
CA TYR A 106 -51.46 34.39 1.99
C TYR A 106 -52.11 33.02 1.75
N PHE A 107 -52.82 32.48 2.74
CA PHE A 107 -53.77 31.39 2.53
C PHE A 107 -54.99 31.46 3.46
N THR A 108 -56.06 30.78 3.07
CA THR A 108 -57.29 30.63 3.88
C THR A 108 -57.72 29.18 3.92
N ILE A 109 -58.11 28.70 5.10
CA ILE A 109 -58.82 27.42 5.29
C ILE A 109 -60.20 27.77 5.82
N THR A 110 -61.25 27.44 5.07
CA THR A 110 -62.64 27.68 5.47
C THR A 110 -63.23 26.44 6.12
N GLY A 111 -64.01 26.62 7.19
CA GLY A 111 -64.75 25.53 7.84
C GLY A 111 -65.90 26.09 8.67
N ASN A 112 -66.86 25.24 8.97
CA ASN A 112 -68.05 25.61 9.75
C ASN A 112 -67.83 25.21 11.21
N VAL A 113 -67.94 26.13 12.15
CA VAL A 113 -67.83 25.77 13.57
C VAL A 113 -69.00 24.89 14.02
N LEU A 114 -68.67 23.81 14.75
CA LEU A 114 -69.64 22.81 15.19
C LEU A 114 -70.52 23.30 16.35
N ASP A 115 -70.03 24.22 17.19
CA ASP A 115 -70.81 24.89 18.25
C ASP A 115 -70.80 26.42 18.07
N PRO A 116 -71.72 26.95 17.25
CA PRO A 116 -71.81 28.39 17.00
C PRO A 116 -72.20 29.23 18.23
N VAL A 117 -72.67 28.60 19.31
CA VAL A 117 -73.14 29.30 20.52
C VAL A 117 -71.96 29.56 21.46
N ALA A 118 -71.05 28.59 21.61
CA ALA A 118 -69.76 28.80 22.29
C ALA A 118 -68.82 29.72 21.49
N TYR A 119 -69.05 29.80 20.18
CA TYR A 119 -68.16 30.42 19.21
C TYR A 119 -68.94 31.24 18.15
N PRO A 120 -69.63 32.34 18.55
CA PRO A 120 -70.43 33.12 17.61
C PRO A 120 -69.56 33.81 16.55
N GLY A 121 -69.89 33.61 15.27
CA GLY A 121 -69.28 34.31 14.13
C GLY A 121 -67.99 33.68 13.56
N GLN A 122 -67.92 32.35 13.44
CA GLN A 122 -66.69 31.64 13.08
C GLN A 122 -66.86 30.75 11.84
N GLU A 123 -66.36 31.20 10.67
CA GLU A 123 -66.55 30.48 9.40
C GLU A 123 -65.27 30.33 8.54
N SER A 124 -64.13 30.96 8.89
CA SER A 124 -62.87 30.78 8.13
C SER A 124 -61.63 31.30 8.84
N TYR A 125 -60.47 30.70 8.57
CA TYR A 125 -59.14 31.18 9.00
C TYR A 125 -58.38 31.85 7.88
N LYS A 126 -57.82 33.01 8.19
CA LYS A 126 -57.04 33.85 7.30
C LYS A 126 -55.59 33.91 7.81
N LEU A 127 -54.65 33.24 7.16
CA LEU A 127 -53.22 33.44 7.43
C LEU A 127 -52.60 34.36 6.37
N ALA A 128 -51.97 35.44 6.82
CA ALA A 128 -51.18 36.33 6.00
C ALA A 128 -49.68 36.08 6.23
N GLY A 129 -48.92 35.95 5.13
CA GLY A 129 -47.47 36.00 5.03
C GLY A 129 -46.99 37.31 4.38
N PRO A 130 -45.69 37.47 4.16
CA PRO A 130 -45.03 36.64 3.16
C PRO A 130 -44.18 35.51 3.76
N PHE A 131 -44.37 34.30 3.24
CA PHE A 131 -43.46 33.17 3.46
C PHE A 131 -42.77 32.86 2.13
N SER A 132 -41.44 32.92 2.11
CA SER A 132 -40.65 32.56 0.93
C SER A 132 -39.98 31.22 1.18
N PRO A 133 -39.99 30.28 0.22
CA PRO A 133 -39.23 29.06 0.34
C PRO A 133 -37.74 29.38 0.34
N ILE A 134 -36.97 28.61 1.11
CA ILE A 134 -35.52 28.65 1.07
C ILE A 134 -34.96 27.46 0.27
N GLU A 135 -33.76 27.61 -0.27
CA GLU A 135 -33.06 26.49 -0.93
C GLU A 135 -32.78 25.36 0.06
N LYS A 136 -32.85 24.11 -0.42
CA LYS A 136 -32.28 22.97 0.30
C LYS A 136 -30.77 23.08 0.21
N ALA A 137 -30.09 22.99 1.35
CA ALA A 137 -28.64 23.00 1.36
C ALA A 137 -28.13 21.69 0.74
N ASN A 138 -27.19 21.81 -0.20
CA ASN A 138 -26.60 20.70 -0.91
C ASN A 138 -25.15 20.48 -0.47
N ILE A 139 -24.80 19.21 -0.32
CA ILE A 139 -23.45 18.75 -0.03
C ILE A 139 -23.01 17.88 -1.18
N GLN A 140 -21.82 18.13 -1.69
CA GLN A 140 -21.16 17.29 -2.68
C GLN A 140 -20.00 16.56 -2.03
N VAL A 141 -20.05 15.22 -2.07
CA VAL A 141 -19.03 14.34 -1.51
C VAL A 141 -18.18 13.81 -2.64
N ASN A 142 -16.90 14.13 -2.65
CA ASN A 142 -15.95 13.73 -3.67
C ASN A 142 -14.95 12.70 -3.14
N TYR A 143 -14.51 11.84 -4.05
CA TYR A 143 -13.56 10.77 -3.79
C TYR A 143 -12.38 10.96 -4.74
N VAL A 144 -11.28 11.49 -4.24
CA VAL A 144 -10.16 11.95 -5.07
C VAL A 144 -8.83 11.39 -4.58
N ASP A 145 -7.84 11.32 -5.47
CA ASP A 145 -6.45 11.05 -5.08
C ASP A 145 -5.72 12.31 -4.59
N GLU A 146 -4.44 12.16 -4.24
CA GLU A 146 -3.57 13.25 -3.78
C GLU A 146 -3.35 14.37 -4.83
N THR A 147 -3.65 14.10 -6.11
CA THR A 147 -3.58 15.05 -7.22
C THR A 147 -4.92 15.69 -7.55
N ASN A 148 -5.97 15.40 -6.76
CA ASN A 148 -7.37 15.75 -6.99
C ASN A 148 -8.00 15.07 -8.22
N GLN A 149 -7.45 13.96 -8.70
CA GLN A 149 -8.10 13.14 -9.71
C GLN A 149 -9.29 12.40 -9.08
N THR A 150 -10.47 12.50 -9.69
CA THR A 150 -11.67 11.77 -9.27
C THR A 150 -11.51 10.27 -9.48
N LEU A 151 -11.68 9.49 -8.40
CA LEU A 151 -11.54 8.03 -8.38
C LEU A 151 -12.89 7.30 -8.43
N ALA A 152 -13.96 7.94 -7.95
CA ALA A 152 -15.31 7.40 -7.96
C ALA A 152 -16.33 8.52 -8.17
N THR A 153 -17.53 8.16 -8.61
CA THR A 153 -18.65 9.13 -8.77
C THR A 153 -18.96 9.82 -7.44
N SER A 154 -19.03 11.16 -7.47
CA SER A 154 -19.41 11.99 -6.34
C SER A 154 -20.87 11.75 -5.92
N ASP A 155 -21.14 11.90 -4.63
CA ASP A 155 -22.51 11.83 -4.10
C ASP A 155 -23.04 13.24 -3.81
N THR A 156 -24.35 13.42 -3.97
CA THR A 156 -25.05 14.65 -3.59
C THR A 156 -26.00 14.34 -2.46
N LEU A 157 -25.84 15.03 -1.34
CA LEU A 157 -26.75 14.95 -0.20
C LEU A 157 -27.50 16.28 -0.08
N SER A 158 -28.81 16.21 0.10
CA SER A 158 -29.68 17.36 0.33
C SER A 158 -30.51 17.11 1.59
N GLY A 159 -30.68 18.13 2.42
CA GLY A 159 -31.47 18.03 3.65
C GLY A 159 -32.07 19.36 4.09
N LYS A 160 -32.91 19.32 5.13
CA LYS A 160 -33.53 20.52 5.67
C LYS A 160 -32.54 21.30 6.51
N LEU A 161 -32.72 22.62 6.55
CA LEU A 161 -31.89 23.50 7.37
C LEU A 161 -31.89 23.05 8.84
N GLY A 162 -30.70 22.92 9.43
CA GLY A 162 -30.53 22.49 10.82
C GLY A 162 -30.49 20.97 11.03
N GLU A 163 -30.88 20.16 10.05
CA GLU A 163 -30.69 18.70 10.13
C GLU A 163 -29.19 18.36 10.07
N THR A 164 -28.80 17.30 10.78
CA THR A 164 -27.43 16.78 10.74
C THR A 164 -27.22 15.90 9.52
N TYR A 165 -26.02 15.94 8.95
CA TYR A 165 -25.56 15.00 7.94
C TYR A 165 -24.32 14.23 8.41
N THR A 166 -24.10 13.06 7.83
CA THR A 166 -22.90 12.24 8.02
C THR A 166 -22.56 11.57 6.70
N THR A 167 -21.28 11.52 6.37
CA THR A 167 -20.75 10.89 5.17
C THR A 167 -19.71 9.85 5.55
N SER A 168 -19.39 8.95 4.63
CA SER A 168 -18.37 7.92 4.80
C SER A 168 -17.57 7.74 3.51
N PRO A 169 -16.32 7.26 3.58
CA PRO A 169 -15.57 6.91 2.39
C PRO A 169 -16.22 5.72 1.65
N LYS A 170 -15.90 5.58 0.37
CA LYS A 170 -16.22 4.41 -0.46
C LYS A 170 -15.04 3.44 -0.46
N ALA A 171 -15.32 2.15 -0.58
CA ALA A 171 -14.30 1.19 -0.96
C ALA A 171 -13.99 1.37 -2.46
N ILE A 172 -12.73 1.64 -2.80
CA ILE A 172 -12.27 1.87 -4.17
C ILE A 172 -11.16 0.86 -4.46
N ASP A 173 -11.32 0.06 -5.51
CA ASP A 173 -10.36 -0.99 -5.84
C ASP A 173 -8.97 -0.42 -6.13
N GLY A 174 -7.94 -0.99 -5.51
CA GLY A 174 -6.56 -0.50 -5.60
C GLY A 174 -6.25 0.79 -4.82
N TYR A 175 -7.16 1.30 -3.99
CA TYR A 175 -6.96 2.52 -3.18
C TYR A 175 -7.39 2.34 -1.72
N GLN A 176 -6.73 3.08 -0.83
CA GLN A 176 -7.09 3.16 0.58
C GLN A 176 -7.28 4.63 0.99
N VAL A 177 -8.12 4.88 2.00
CA VAL A 177 -8.37 6.24 2.49
C VAL A 177 -7.11 6.75 3.17
N LYS A 178 -6.56 7.84 2.64
CA LYS A 178 -5.42 8.54 3.23
C LYS A 178 -5.89 9.60 4.23
N GLU A 179 -6.90 10.38 3.86
CA GLU A 179 -7.43 11.48 4.67
C GLU A 179 -8.96 11.46 4.67
N THR A 180 -9.53 11.48 5.86
CA THR A 180 -10.97 11.72 6.07
C THR A 180 -11.18 13.20 6.38
N PRO A 181 -12.06 13.90 5.65
CA PRO A 181 -12.23 15.33 5.83
C PRO A 181 -12.90 15.65 7.16
N THR A 182 -12.49 16.75 7.79
CA THR A 182 -13.01 17.17 9.11
C THR A 182 -14.49 17.60 9.07
N ASN A 183 -15.00 17.96 7.89
CA ASN A 183 -16.40 18.32 7.65
C ASN A 183 -17.27 17.14 7.18
N ALA A 184 -16.80 15.89 7.33
CA ALA A 184 -17.55 14.67 7.00
C ALA A 184 -18.91 14.56 7.74
N THR A 185 -19.03 15.22 8.89
CA THR A 185 -20.26 15.39 9.66
C THR A 185 -20.53 16.87 9.89
N GLY A 186 -21.80 17.26 9.96
CA GLY A 186 -22.19 18.64 10.23
C GLY A 186 -23.69 18.83 10.21
N THR A 187 -24.15 20.07 10.06
CA THR A 187 -25.56 20.41 9.86
C THR A 187 -25.75 21.17 8.56
N TYR A 188 -26.88 20.97 7.89
CA TYR A 188 -27.28 21.79 6.75
C TYR A 188 -27.46 23.24 7.20
N THR A 189 -26.80 24.18 6.52
CA THR A 189 -26.84 25.63 6.82
C THR A 189 -27.46 26.41 5.66
N THR A 190 -27.79 27.69 5.85
CA THR A 190 -28.38 28.55 4.80
C THR A 190 -27.38 28.98 3.72
N ASN A 191 -26.24 28.28 3.59
CA ASN A 191 -25.24 28.63 2.60
C ASN A 191 -25.77 28.27 1.21
N THR A 192 -25.81 29.25 0.31
CA THR A 192 -26.21 29.07 -1.08
C THR A 192 -25.14 28.35 -1.90
N GLU A 193 -23.91 28.27 -1.39
CA GLU A 193 -22.84 27.50 -2.01
C GLU A 193 -22.87 26.04 -1.56
N THR A 194 -22.77 25.12 -2.52
CA THR A 194 -22.66 23.67 -2.25
C THR A 194 -21.41 23.38 -1.41
N ILE A 195 -21.61 22.77 -0.23
CA ILE A 195 -20.51 22.37 0.65
C ILE A 195 -19.78 21.18 0.01
N GLN A 196 -18.46 21.28 -0.13
CA GLN A 196 -17.61 20.22 -0.69
C GLN A 196 -16.97 19.40 0.45
N ILE A 197 -17.14 18.09 0.40
CA ILE A 197 -16.52 17.13 1.32
C ILE A 197 -15.62 16.22 0.50
N ASN A 198 -14.31 16.28 0.73
CA ASN A 198 -13.33 15.55 -0.09
C ASN A 198 -12.67 14.45 0.74
N TYR A 199 -12.96 13.19 0.40
CA TYR A 199 -12.17 12.05 0.88
C TYR A 199 -10.95 11.89 -0.03
N VAL A 200 -9.75 11.92 0.56
CA VAL A 200 -8.49 11.78 -0.18
C VAL A 200 -7.99 10.34 -0.02
N TYR A 201 -7.67 9.71 -1.14
CA TYR A 201 -7.19 8.34 -1.22
C TYR A 201 -5.74 8.31 -1.68
N GLU A 202 -5.03 7.26 -1.27
CA GLU A 202 -3.74 6.89 -1.82
C GLU A 202 -3.82 5.50 -2.45
N LYS A 203 -2.98 5.25 -3.45
CA LYS A 203 -2.95 3.95 -4.11
C LYS A 203 -2.43 2.89 -3.13
N THR A 204 -3.16 1.80 -3.01
CA THR A 204 -2.77 0.70 -2.12
C THR A 204 -1.47 0.09 -2.64
N ALA A 205 -0.46 0.07 -1.78
CA ALA A 205 0.79 -0.59 -2.08
C ALA A 205 0.56 -2.11 -2.13
N VAL A 206 0.79 -2.71 -3.30
CA VAL A 206 0.70 -4.16 -3.48
C VAL A 206 2.11 -4.75 -3.40
N GLU A 207 2.28 -5.81 -2.62
CA GLU A 207 3.54 -6.56 -2.59
C GLU A 207 3.82 -7.15 -3.98
N GLY A 208 5.04 -6.95 -4.47
CA GLY A 208 5.48 -7.52 -5.74
C GLY A 208 5.81 -9.00 -5.60
N ALA A 209 5.91 -9.68 -6.74
CA ALA A 209 6.47 -11.02 -6.77
C ALA A 209 7.96 -10.96 -6.42
N ASN A 210 8.44 -11.95 -5.67
CA ASN A 210 9.84 -12.03 -5.28
C ASN A 210 10.78 -12.16 -6.48
N VAL A 211 11.98 -11.61 -6.33
CA VAL A 211 13.09 -11.77 -7.28
C VAL A 211 14.06 -12.82 -6.74
N SER A 212 14.32 -13.86 -7.53
CA SER A 212 15.33 -14.88 -7.24
C SER A 212 16.70 -14.42 -7.73
N VAL A 213 17.73 -14.51 -6.90
CA VAL A 213 19.12 -14.24 -7.30
C VAL A 213 19.92 -15.53 -7.23
N GLU A 214 20.45 -15.96 -8.36
CA GLU A 214 21.14 -17.23 -8.54
C GLU A 214 22.60 -17.01 -8.95
N TYR A 215 23.47 -17.86 -8.42
CA TYR A 215 24.91 -17.86 -8.70
C TYR A 215 25.25 -19.23 -9.25
N ILE A 216 25.60 -19.29 -10.54
CA ILE A 216 25.81 -20.56 -11.25
C ILE A 216 27.20 -20.67 -11.85
N ASN A 217 27.69 -21.89 -11.96
CA ASN A 217 28.85 -22.22 -12.79
C ASN A 217 28.46 -22.08 -14.28
N GLU A 218 29.18 -21.25 -15.02
CA GLU A 218 28.93 -21.00 -16.44
C GLU A 218 28.99 -22.26 -17.31
N ALA A 219 29.87 -23.21 -16.95
CA ALA A 219 30.08 -24.42 -17.75
C ALA A 219 29.03 -25.52 -17.46
N THR A 220 28.58 -25.66 -16.21
CA THR A 220 27.69 -26.75 -15.78
C THR A 220 26.25 -26.30 -15.51
N ASN A 221 26.00 -24.99 -15.40
CA ASN A 221 24.77 -24.38 -14.89
C ASN A 221 24.36 -24.84 -13.48
N GLU A 222 25.28 -25.46 -12.72
CA GLU A 222 25.02 -25.85 -11.34
C GLU A 222 25.10 -24.63 -10.43
N SER A 223 24.22 -24.59 -9.42
CA SER A 223 24.27 -23.61 -8.35
C SER A 223 25.56 -23.79 -7.52
N ILE A 224 26.29 -22.70 -7.33
CA ILE A 224 27.56 -22.65 -6.59
C ILE A 224 27.47 -21.82 -5.31
N ALA A 225 26.33 -21.16 -5.08
CA ALA A 225 25.99 -20.51 -3.82
C ALA A 225 24.47 -20.56 -3.61
N PRO A 226 23.98 -20.45 -2.36
CA PRO A 226 22.54 -20.41 -2.08
C PRO A 226 21.82 -19.30 -2.84
N THR A 227 20.64 -19.62 -3.36
CA THR A 227 19.73 -18.65 -3.99
C THR A 227 19.25 -17.63 -2.96
N GLU A 228 19.27 -16.35 -3.32
CA GLU A 228 18.70 -15.29 -2.50
C GLU A 228 17.32 -14.88 -3.00
N THR A 229 16.52 -14.31 -2.11
CA THR A 229 15.19 -13.81 -2.42
C THR A 229 15.12 -12.35 -2.03
N LEU A 230 14.85 -11.49 -3.01
CA LEU A 230 14.56 -10.08 -2.79
C LEU A 230 13.03 -9.89 -2.83
N SER A 231 12.52 -9.12 -1.88
CA SER A 231 11.09 -8.80 -1.75
C SER A 231 10.89 -7.29 -1.68
N GLY A 232 9.80 -6.82 -2.26
CA GLY A 232 9.44 -5.41 -2.25
C GLY A 232 8.11 -5.16 -2.96
N LYS A 233 7.65 -3.91 -2.91
CA LYS A 233 6.35 -3.51 -3.45
C LYS A 233 6.43 -3.27 -4.95
N ILE A 234 5.35 -3.53 -5.67
CA ILE A 234 5.27 -3.27 -7.12
C ILE A 234 5.70 -1.84 -7.42
N GLY A 235 6.62 -1.68 -8.38
CA GLY A 235 7.16 -0.39 -8.81
C GLY A 235 8.35 0.13 -8.02
N THR A 236 8.67 -0.43 -6.84
CA THR A 236 9.92 -0.08 -6.15
C THR A 236 11.11 -0.78 -6.80
N THR A 237 12.31 -0.20 -6.69
CA THR A 237 13.52 -0.75 -7.30
C THR A 237 14.15 -1.87 -6.46
N PHE A 238 14.91 -2.75 -7.11
CA PHE A 238 15.80 -3.71 -6.46
C PHE A 238 17.19 -3.67 -7.11
N GLN A 239 18.18 -4.17 -6.38
CA GLN A 239 19.56 -4.34 -6.84
C GLN A 239 20.06 -5.69 -6.31
N ALA A 240 20.40 -6.61 -7.20
CA ALA A 240 21.04 -7.87 -6.84
C ALA A 240 22.55 -7.68 -6.65
N GLU A 241 23.11 -8.27 -5.60
CA GLU A 241 24.52 -8.12 -5.26
C GLU A 241 25.36 -9.25 -5.87
N VAL A 242 26.54 -8.86 -6.37
CA VAL A 242 27.59 -9.80 -6.77
C VAL A 242 28.21 -10.41 -5.51
N LYS A 243 28.55 -11.71 -5.55
CA LYS A 243 29.22 -12.39 -4.45
C LYS A 243 30.62 -12.83 -4.84
N GLU A 244 31.54 -12.75 -3.88
CA GLU A 244 32.78 -13.48 -3.94
C GLU A 244 32.51 -14.94 -3.54
N ILE A 245 32.95 -15.88 -4.37
CA ILE A 245 32.72 -17.32 -4.18
C ILE A 245 34.06 -18.03 -4.30
N ASP A 246 34.47 -18.72 -3.24
CA ASP A 246 35.76 -19.41 -3.17
C ASP A 246 35.95 -20.40 -4.33
N GLY A 247 37.08 -20.26 -5.03
CA GLY A 247 37.42 -21.11 -6.18
C GLY A 247 36.70 -20.77 -7.48
N TYR A 248 35.94 -19.66 -7.52
CA TYR A 248 35.24 -19.17 -8.69
C TYR A 248 35.56 -17.69 -8.97
N GLU A 249 35.60 -17.32 -10.25
CA GLU A 249 35.71 -15.92 -10.70
C GLU A 249 34.43 -15.52 -11.43
N LEU A 250 33.96 -14.28 -11.23
CA LEU A 250 32.77 -13.77 -11.92
C LEU A 250 33.03 -13.66 -13.42
N SER A 251 32.18 -14.28 -14.23
CA SER A 251 32.31 -14.25 -15.69
C SER A 251 31.23 -13.42 -16.38
N GLN A 252 30.02 -13.33 -15.81
CA GLN A 252 28.93 -12.54 -16.38
C GLN A 252 28.06 -11.89 -15.31
N VAL A 253 27.89 -10.57 -15.42
CA VAL A 253 26.84 -9.81 -14.74
C VAL A 253 25.62 -9.76 -15.65
N PRO A 254 24.43 -10.16 -15.19
CA PRO A 254 23.22 -10.10 -16.00
C PRO A 254 22.76 -8.65 -16.20
N SER A 255 22.13 -8.34 -17.33
CA SER A 255 21.65 -6.97 -17.62
C SER A 255 20.50 -6.53 -16.72
N ASN A 256 19.75 -7.48 -16.14
CA ASN A 256 18.68 -7.25 -15.18
C ASN A 256 19.16 -7.33 -13.72
N GLN A 257 20.44 -7.06 -13.45
CA GLN A 257 20.98 -6.99 -12.08
C GLN A 257 20.21 -6.00 -11.20
N SER A 258 19.69 -4.93 -11.81
CA SER A 258 18.76 -3.99 -11.20
C SER A 258 17.49 -3.89 -12.02
N GLY A 259 16.40 -3.53 -11.34
CA GLY A 259 15.07 -3.44 -11.95
C GLY A 259 14.04 -2.93 -10.95
N THR A 260 12.77 -3.13 -11.28
CA THR A 260 11.64 -2.86 -10.37
C THR A 260 10.85 -4.13 -10.08
N TYR A 261 10.25 -4.22 -8.90
CA TYR A 261 9.34 -5.31 -8.60
C TYR A 261 8.08 -5.18 -9.45
N THR A 262 7.65 -6.31 -10.01
CA THR A 262 6.42 -6.44 -10.80
C THR A 262 5.51 -7.45 -10.11
N ASP A 263 4.34 -7.70 -10.69
CA ASP A 263 3.45 -8.80 -10.31
C ASP A 263 3.95 -10.17 -10.80
N GLN A 264 5.02 -10.21 -11.59
CA GLN A 264 5.63 -11.43 -12.13
C GLN A 264 6.94 -11.76 -11.43
N THR A 265 7.17 -13.06 -11.15
CA THR A 265 8.45 -13.53 -10.59
C THR A 265 9.59 -13.24 -11.56
N GLN A 266 10.72 -12.77 -11.04
CA GLN A 266 11.91 -12.45 -11.83
C GLN A 266 13.11 -13.27 -11.34
N SER A 267 14.05 -13.59 -12.23
CA SER A 267 15.31 -14.27 -11.88
C SER A 267 16.51 -13.47 -12.40
N VAL A 268 17.49 -13.28 -11.53
CA VAL A 268 18.77 -12.61 -11.80
C VAL A 268 19.87 -13.65 -11.64
N ILE A 269 20.57 -13.95 -12.72
CA ILE A 269 21.56 -15.03 -12.75
C ILE A 269 22.96 -14.46 -12.99
N PHE A 270 23.82 -14.56 -11.97
CA PHE A 270 25.25 -14.32 -12.12
C PHE A 270 25.96 -15.61 -12.53
N LYS A 271 26.83 -15.52 -13.53
CA LYS A 271 27.63 -16.67 -13.98
C LYS A 271 29.09 -16.52 -13.55
N TYR A 272 29.69 -17.64 -13.17
CA TYR A 272 31.06 -17.72 -12.70
C TYR A 272 31.83 -18.84 -13.40
N LYS A 273 33.14 -18.65 -13.58
CA LYS A 273 34.07 -19.69 -14.03
C LYS A 273 34.83 -20.26 -12.85
N LYS A 274 35.04 -21.57 -12.83
CA LYS A 274 35.88 -22.22 -11.81
C LYS A 274 37.34 -21.90 -12.07
N ILE A 275 38.06 -21.46 -11.04
CA ILE A 275 39.50 -21.16 -11.13
C ILE A 275 40.26 -22.49 -11.22
N THR A 276 40.95 -22.73 -12.34
CA THR A 276 41.76 -23.93 -12.57
C THR A 276 43.23 -23.54 -12.73
N THR A 277 43.89 -23.13 -11.64
CA THR A 277 45.35 -23.00 -11.65
C THR A 277 45.94 -24.42 -11.55
N PRO A 278 46.76 -24.88 -12.52
CA PRO A 278 47.46 -26.14 -12.37
C PRO A 278 48.46 -26.00 -11.21
N VAL A 279 48.31 -26.79 -10.16
CA VAL A 279 49.34 -26.89 -9.13
C VAL A 279 50.46 -27.75 -9.72
N GLU A 280 51.63 -27.15 -9.97
CA GLU A 280 52.81 -27.92 -10.35
C GLU A 280 53.17 -28.87 -9.20
N VAL A 281 53.29 -30.16 -9.52
CA VAL A 281 53.77 -31.19 -8.59
C VAL A 281 55.22 -31.53 -8.92
N ALA A 282 56.02 -31.81 -7.90
CA ALA A 282 57.41 -32.23 -8.11
C ALA A 282 57.46 -33.58 -8.84
N LYS A 283 58.49 -33.76 -9.67
CA LYS A 283 58.79 -35.06 -10.27
C LYS A 283 59.73 -35.85 -9.37
N ASP A 284 59.60 -37.17 -9.41
CA ASP A 284 60.43 -38.08 -8.64
C ASP A 284 61.92 -37.93 -9.03
N VAL A 285 62.81 -38.04 -8.04
CA VAL A 285 64.28 -38.03 -8.24
C VAL A 285 64.76 -39.47 -8.32
N THR A 286 65.51 -39.81 -9.37
CA THR A 286 66.05 -41.16 -9.56
C THR A 286 67.54 -41.17 -9.23
N VAL A 287 67.95 -41.98 -8.26
CA VAL A 287 69.35 -42.16 -7.85
C VAL A 287 69.90 -43.45 -8.45
N THR A 288 70.95 -43.35 -9.25
CA THR A 288 71.57 -44.48 -9.94
C THR A 288 73.01 -44.71 -9.48
N TYR A 289 73.42 -45.97 -9.51
CA TYR A 289 74.76 -46.42 -9.11
C TYR A 289 75.36 -47.24 -10.25
N LYS A 290 76.31 -46.68 -11.00
CA LYS A 290 76.84 -47.30 -12.23
C LYS A 290 78.36 -47.46 -12.18
N ASP A 291 78.89 -48.45 -12.87
CA ASP A 291 80.34 -48.55 -13.07
C ASP A 291 80.84 -47.59 -14.17
N THR A 292 82.15 -47.48 -14.38
CA THR A 292 82.75 -46.63 -15.44
C THR A 292 82.37 -47.05 -16.87
N LYS A 293 81.71 -48.19 -17.05
CA LYS A 293 81.17 -48.68 -18.33
C LYS A 293 79.66 -48.45 -18.45
N GLY A 294 79.02 -47.84 -17.44
CA GLY A 294 77.59 -47.58 -17.40
C GLY A 294 76.73 -48.74 -16.89
N ASN A 295 77.32 -49.85 -16.43
CA ASN A 295 76.56 -50.97 -15.90
C ASN A 295 76.02 -50.64 -14.51
N GLN A 296 74.73 -50.90 -14.30
CA GLN A 296 74.08 -50.66 -13.01
C GLN A 296 74.55 -51.68 -11.95
N LEU A 297 74.98 -51.18 -10.79
CA LEU A 297 75.50 -51.97 -9.67
C LEU A 297 74.43 -52.28 -8.61
N ALA A 298 73.34 -51.53 -8.58
CA ALA A 298 72.17 -51.75 -7.73
C ALA A 298 70.92 -51.11 -8.34
N ASP A 299 69.75 -51.56 -7.92
CA ASP A 299 68.47 -50.97 -8.32
C ASP A 299 68.41 -49.45 -8.01
N PRO A 300 67.80 -48.64 -8.89
CA PRO A 300 67.69 -47.21 -8.67
C PRO A 300 66.83 -46.92 -7.45
N VAL A 301 67.17 -45.86 -6.72
CA VAL A 301 66.35 -45.37 -5.60
C VAL A 301 65.49 -44.23 -6.10
N ILE A 302 64.19 -44.31 -5.86
CA ILE A 302 63.23 -43.26 -6.23
C ILE A 302 62.91 -42.44 -4.98
N LEU A 303 63.21 -41.15 -5.01
CA LEU A 303 62.83 -40.21 -3.97
C LEU A 303 61.62 -39.40 -4.42
N LYS A 304 60.70 -39.14 -3.48
CA LYS A 304 59.50 -38.32 -3.68
C LYS A 304 59.47 -37.22 -2.64
N GLY A 305 58.99 -36.05 -3.03
CA GLY A 305 58.83 -34.90 -2.13
C GLY A 305 58.07 -33.77 -2.81
N ASP A 306 57.81 -32.70 -2.08
CA ASP A 306 57.15 -31.49 -2.61
C ASP A 306 58.17 -30.54 -3.26
N ILE A 307 57.74 -29.74 -4.24
CA ILE A 307 58.62 -28.75 -4.90
C ILE A 307 59.27 -27.85 -3.84
N GLY A 308 60.60 -27.70 -3.93
CA GLY A 308 61.39 -26.90 -3.00
C GLY A 308 61.82 -27.63 -1.72
N SER A 309 61.26 -28.81 -1.42
CA SER A 309 61.76 -29.64 -0.33
C SER A 309 63.16 -30.16 -0.65
N THR A 310 64.05 -30.21 0.33
CA THR A 310 65.42 -30.72 0.14
C THR A 310 65.45 -32.25 0.18
N PHE A 311 66.32 -32.84 -0.65
CA PHE A 311 66.71 -34.24 -0.55
C PHE A 311 68.23 -34.36 -0.50
N GLU A 312 68.71 -35.43 0.12
CA GLU A 312 70.12 -35.81 0.16
C GLU A 312 70.23 -37.31 -0.13
N THR A 313 71.32 -37.70 -0.78
CA THR A 313 71.59 -39.08 -1.19
C THR A 313 72.99 -39.45 -0.76
N GLU A 314 73.22 -40.74 -0.57
CA GLU A 314 74.54 -41.24 -0.18
C GLU A 314 75.06 -42.27 -1.19
N ALA A 315 76.39 -42.32 -1.30
CA ALA A 315 77.07 -43.37 -2.03
C ALA A 315 76.88 -44.73 -1.33
N LYS A 316 76.68 -45.80 -2.11
CA LYS A 316 76.63 -47.17 -1.60
C LYS A 316 78.03 -47.79 -1.64
N SER A 317 78.28 -48.76 -0.76
CA SER A 317 79.49 -49.58 -0.81
C SER A 317 79.24 -50.85 -1.63
N PHE A 318 80.11 -51.11 -2.59
CA PHE A 318 80.05 -52.30 -3.44
C PHE A 318 81.39 -53.04 -3.34
N LYS A 319 81.36 -54.36 -3.08
CA LYS A 319 82.58 -55.17 -2.95
C LYS A 319 83.35 -55.21 -4.28
N GLY A 320 84.63 -54.84 -4.26
CA GLY A 320 85.50 -54.83 -5.45
C GLY A 320 85.30 -53.61 -6.35
N TYR A 321 84.66 -52.56 -5.85
CA TYR A 321 84.45 -51.30 -6.54
C TYR A 321 84.79 -50.12 -5.62
N LYS A 322 85.40 -49.08 -6.18
CA LYS A 322 85.73 -47.82 -5.51
C LYS A 322 84.93 -46.68 -6.15
N LEU A 323 84.34 -45.81 -5.34
CA LEU A 323 83.63 -44.63 -5.82
C LEU A 323 84.60 -43.70 -6.56
N THR A 324 84.24 -43.32 -7.79
CA THR A 324 85.02 -42.40 -8.62
C THR A 324 84.36 -41.03 -8.78
N LYS A 325 83.02 -40.97 -8.78
CA LYS A 325 82.28 -39.72 -8.94
C LYS A 325 81.12 -39.64 -7.97
N THR A 326 81.18 -38.66 -7.08
CA THR A 326 80.01 -38.16 -6.34
C THR A 326 79.35 -37.07 -7.19
N PRO A 327 78.05 -37.17 -7.51
CA PRO A 327 77.36 -36.15 -8.28
C PRO A 327 77.21 -34.85 -7.47
N SER A 328 77.28 -33.70 -8.14
CA SER A 328 77.16 -32.39 -7.49
C SER A 328 75.75 -32.14 -6.93
N ASN A 329 74.74 -32.76 -7.53
CA ASN A 329 73.34 -32.71 -7.08
C ASN A 329 72.98 -33.82 -6.08
N HIS A 330 73.95 -34.43 -5.40
CA HIS A 330 73.66 -35.44 -4.38
C HIS A 330 72.86 -34.89 -3.20
N SER A 331 72.90 -33.58 -2.98
CA SER A 331 72.06 -32.81 -2.06
C SER A 331 71.47 -31.62 -2.82
N SER A 332 70.14 -31.57 -2.95
CA SER A 332 69.44 -30.53 -3.73
C SER A 332 67.98 -30.40 -3.29
N VAL A 333 67.15 -29.71 -4.07
CA VAL A 333 65.69 -29.60 -3.85
C VAL A 333 64.92 -30.28 -4.97
N PHE A 334 63.72 -30.79 -4.65
CA PHE A 334 62.77 -31.30 -5.65
C PHE A 334 62.27 -30.17 -6.55
N THR A 335 62.23 -30.40 -7.85
CA THR A 335 61.69 -29.45 -8.85
C THR A 335 60.53 -30.05 -9.64
N SER A 336 59.88 -29.25 -10.49
CA SER A 336 58.87 -29.75 -11.44
C SER A 336 59.48 -30.50 -12.64
N ASP A 337 60.80 -30.54 -12.74
CA ASP A 337 61.56 -31.33 -13.72
C ASP A 337 62.06 -32.65 -13.13
N SER A 338 62.19 -33.69 -13.95
CA SER A 338 62.76 -34.97 -13.51
C SER A 338 64.26 -34.82 -13.26
N GLN A 339 64.75 -35.29 -12.12
CA GLN A 339 66.16 -35.17 -11.73
C GLN A 339 66.80 -36.56 -11.61
N GLU A 340 68.03 -36.71 -12.13
CA GLU A 340 68.84 -37.93 -11.96
C GLU A 340 70.09 -37.63 -11.13
N VAL A 341 70.37 -38.47 -10.13
CA VAL A 341 71.55 -38.40 -9.26
C VAL A 341 72.40 -39.65 -9.51
N GLU A 342 73.51 -39.51 -10.23
CA GLU A 342 74.33 -40.64 -10.66
C GLU A 342 75.67 -40.71 -9.89
N TYR A 343 75.86 -41.81 -9.17
CA TYR A 343 77.14 -42.19 -8.57
C TYR A 343 77.89 -43.15 -9.50
N VAL A 344 79.16 -42.85 -9.79
CA VAL A 344 80.01 -43.68 -10.66
C VAL A 344 81.12 -44.37 -9.87
N TYR A 345 81.41 -45.62 -10.18
CA TYR A 345 82.39 -46.47 -9.49
C TYR A 345 83.38 -47.13 -10.48
N SER A 346 84.66 -47.23 -10.11
CA SER A 346 85.66 -48.05 -10.82
C SER A 346 85.79 -49.42 -10.16
N LYS A 347 85.92 -50.48 -10.95
CA LYS A 347 86.27 -51.81 -10.44
C LYS A 347 87.72 -51.79 -9.92
N ASP A 348 87.95 -52.36 -8.75
CA ASP A 348 89.31 -52.48 -8.20
C ASP A 348 90.18 -53.34 -9.13
N ASP A 349 91.43 -52.93 -9.32
CA ASP A 349 92.40 -53.75 -10.05
C ASP A 349 92.54 -55.09 -9.31
N ALA A 350 92.54 -56.19 -10.07
CA ALA A 350 92.63 -57.52 -9.50
C ALA A 350 93.97 -57.70 -8.77
N VAL A 351 93.99 -57.45 -7.47
CA VAL A 351 95.07 -57.87 -6.59
C VAL A 351 94.95 -59.39 -6.46
N ILE A 352 95.76 -60.10 -7.25
CA ILE A 352 95.99 -61.54 -7.11
C ILE A 352 96.58 -61.77 -5.71
N THR A 353 95.77 -62.23 -4.77
CA THR A 353 96.22 -62.76 -3.49
C THR A 353 95.82 -64.24 -3.39
N PRO A 354 96.70 -65.13 -2.92
CA PRO A 354 96.42 -66.56 -2.80
C PRO A 354 95.34 -66.85 -1.74
N PRO A 355 94.70 -68.04 -1.77
CA PRO A 355 93.37 -68.24 -1.20
C PRO A 355 93.41 -68.41 0.33
N VAL A 356 92.41 -67.84 1.01
CA VAL A 356 92.05 -68.25 2.38
C VAL A 356 90.55 -68.55 2.43
N THR A 357 90.25 -69.71 3.02
CA THR A 357 88.96 -70.39 3.20
C THR A 357 88.03 -69.66 4.20
N PRO A 358 86.72 -70.02 4.24
CA PRO A 358 85.62 -69.09 4.49
C PRO A 358 85.17 -68.98 5.95
N VAL A 359 84.55 -67.86 6.31
CA VAL A 359 83.62 -67.76 7.45
C VAL A 359 82.35 -67.02 7.00
N ASN A 360 81.21 -67.69 7.21
CA ASN A 360 79.83 -67.28 6.89
C ASN A 360 79.21 -66.50 8.09
N PRO A 361 77.99 -65.93 8.02
CA PRO A 361 77.74 -64.50 8.19
C PRO A 361 77.02 -64.18 9.52
N ASP A 362 77.12 -62.96 10.03
CA ASP A 362 76.12 -62.47 11.00
C ASP A 362 75.69 -61.03 10.71
N LYS A 363 74.43 -60.97 10.27
CA LYS A 363 73.36 -60.01 10.57
C LYS A 363 73.72 -58.55 10.92
N PRO A 364 73.21 -57.55 10.16
CA PRO A 364 73.24 -56.15 10.59
C PRO A 364 72.26 -55.91 11.74
N ILE A 365 72.78 -55.27 12.79
CA ILE A 365 72.04 -54.70 13.91
C ILE A 365 71.38 -53.40 13.43
N ILE A 366 70.07 -53.30 13.60
CA ILE A 366 69.29 -52.08 13.43
C ILE A 366 69.31 -51.36 14.79
N ASN A 367 69.92 -50.18 14.87
CA ASN A 367 69.63 -49.23 15.95
C ASN A 367 69.11 -47.92 15.31
N PRO A 368 67.92 -47.44 15.73
CA PRO A 368 67.30 -46.27 15.14
C PRO A 368 67.89 -44.99 15.77
N VAL A 369 68.27 -44.02 14.94
CA VAL A 369 68.43 -42.63 15.39
C VAL A 369 67.31 -41.79 14.79
N LYS A 370 66.56 -41.25 15.75
CA LYS A 370 65.39 -40.38 15.74
C LYS A 370 65.48 -39.18 14.77
N PRO A 371 64.41 -38.85 14.02
CA PRO A 371 64.29 -37.56 13.35
C PRO A 371 64.03 -36.44 14.38
N VAL A 372 64.76 -35.33 14.23
CA VAL A 372 64.47 -34.08 14.94
C VAL A 372 63.31 -33.39 14.21
N ASN A 373 62.24 -33.19 14.97
CA ASN A 373 61.04 -32.46 14.58
C ASN A 373 61.33 -30.95 14.43
N PRO A 374 60.84 -30.26 13.38
CA PRO A 374 60.59 -28.83 13.45
C PRO A 374 59.29 -28.56 14.21
N ALA A 375 59.34 -27.59 15.12
CA ALA A 375 58.23 -27.16 15.95
C ALA A 375 57.04 -26.66 15.12
N THR A 376 55.83 -27.11 15.45
CA THR A 376 54.57 -26.45 15.08
C THR A 376 54.07 -25.66 16.27
N SER A 377 53.85 -24.37 16.09
CA SER A 377 53.19 -23.48 17.04
C SER A 377 51.67 -23.61 16.86
N THR A 378 50.94 -24.08 17.87
CA THR A 378 49.53 -23.76 18.09
C THR A 378 49.25 -23.67 19.60
N VAL A 379 48.47 -22.66 20.00
CA VAL A 379 47.89 -22.47 21.33
C VAL A 379 46.35 -22.57 21.18
N PRO A 380 45.55 -22.82 22.23
CA PRO A 380 45.16 -24.15 22.67
C PRO A 380 43.63 -24.35 22.66
N ASN A 381 43.15 -25.59 22.60
CA ASN A 381 41.83 -25.90 23.20
C ASN A 381 41.84 -27.24 23.91
N LYS A 382 41.31 -27.24 25.14
CA LYS A 382 41.45 -28.27 26.15
C LYS A 382 40.22 -29.16 26.15
N ASN A 383 40.42 -30.44 25.86
CA ASN A 383 39.52 -31.55 26.17
C ASN A 383 39.09 -31.55 27.64
N ILE A 384 37.87 -32.01 27.94
CA ILE A 384 37.65 -33.00 29.01
C ILE A 384 36.57 -34.05 28.62
N SER A 385 37.08 -35.29 28.45
CA SER A 385 36.63 -36.61 28.93
C SER A 385 35.20 -37.13 28.69
N LYS A 386 35.13 -38.31 28.05
CA LYS A 386 34.06 -39.31 28.20
C LYS A 386 34.49 -40.40 29.18
N LYS A 387 33.60 -40.80 30.08
CA LYS A 387 33.61 -42.11 30.75
C LYS A 387 32.24 -42.77 30.59
N ASN A 388 32.21 -43.99 30.09
CA ASN A 388 31.01 -44.82 29.94
C ASN A 388 30.52 -45.34 31.30
N THR A 389 29.20 -45.43 31.49
CA THR A 389 28.53 -46.60 32.09
C THR A 389 27.03 -46.65 31.73
N THR A 390 26.50 -47.86 31.74
CA THR A 390 25.27 -48.38 31.13
C THR A 390 23.98 -48.17 31.95
N LYS A 391 22.83 -48.27 31.26
CA LYS A 391 21.49 -48.80 31.65
C LYS A 391 20.30 -47.85 31.92
N THR A 392 19.31 -47.98 31.01
CA THR A 392 17.87 -48.26 31.23
C THR A 392 16.87 -47.10 31.48
N VAL A 393 16.07 -46.81 30.43
CA VAL A 393 14.58 -46.69 30.34
C VAL A 393 13.81 -45.98 31.48
N ASN A 394 13.14 -44.84 31.19
CA ASN A 394 11.68 -44.73 30.98
C ASN A 394 11.17 -43.28 30.80
N GLN A 395 9.94 -43.18 30.30
CA GLN A 395 9.22 -42.04 29.72
C GLN A 395 8.77 -40.91 30.68
N THR A 396 8.17 -39.89 30.04
CA THR A 396 7.09 -38.95 30.45
C THR A 396 7.44 -37.56 31.03
N GLY A 397 6.79 -36.53 30.45
CA GLY A 397 6.28 -35.39 31.22
C GLY A 397 6.75 -33.99 30.82
N LYS A 398 5.85 -33.21 30.21
CA LYS A 398 5.89 -31.74 30.03
C LYS A 398 6.13 -30.98 31.35
N THR A 399 6.79 -29.81 31.33
CA THR A 399 6.20 -28.48 31.65
C THR A 399 7.19 -27.30 31.52
N SER A 400 6.61 -26.12 31.28
CA SER A 400 7.18 -24.79 31.06
C SER A 400 7.78 -24.13 32.31
N THR A 401 8.74 -23.21 32.14
CA THR A 401 8.92 -22.06 33.05
C THR A 401 9.51 -20.86 32.31
N ALA A 402 8.90 -19.69 32.56
CA ALA A 402 9.20 -18.39 31.98
C ALA A 402 10.52 -17.80 32.51
N LEU A 403 11.21 -17.01 31.67
CA LEU A 403 12.40 -16.23 32.02
C LEU A 403 12.08 -14.74 32.04
N GLN A 404 12.56 -14.08 33.10
CA GLN A 404 12.46 -12.66 33.41
C GLN A 404 13.33 -11.77 32.52
N LEU A 405 12.94 -10.49 32.39
CA LEU A 405 13.77 -9.40 31.84
C LEU A 405 14.71 -8.79 32.90
N PRO A 406 15.88 -8.23 32.51
CA PRO A 406 16.65 -7.32 33.35
C PRO A 406 16.34 -5.83 33.09
N LYS A 407 16.47 -5.03 34.16
CA LYS A 407 16.51 -3.54 34.24
C LYS A 407 17.86 -3.02 33.70
N THR A 408 18.16 -1.74 33.40
CA THR A 408 17.78 -0.41 33.94
C THR A 408 18.47 0.66 33.05
N GLY A 409 18.04 1.93 33.06
CA GLY A 409 18.94 3.07 32.79
C GLY A 409 18.31 4.31 32.16
N ASP A 410 17.94 5.29 32.98
CA ASP A 410 17.43 6.62 32.60
C ASP A 410 18.49 7.54 31.98
N SER A 411 18.08 8.40 31.03
CA SER A 411 18.58 9.78 30.90
C SER A 411 17.58 10.63 30.12
N GLU A 412 17.01 11.64 30.78
CA GLU A 412 16.25 12.71 30.14
C GLU A 412 17.19 13.62 29.31
N ASN A 413 16.72 14.10 28.15
CA ASN A 413 17.17 15.36 27.55
C ASN A 413 16.11 15.90 26.56
N ASN A 414 15.93 17.22 26.62
CA ASN A 414 14.87 18.02 26.02
C ASN A 414 15.00 18.26 24.49
N LEU A 415 13.83 18.40 23.85
CA LEU A 415 13.39 18.98 22.54
C LEU A 415 14.33 19.98 21.78
N PRO A 416 14.03 20.38 20.50
CA PRO A 416 13.49 19.65 19.33
C PRO A 416 14.25 19.91 17.99
N LEU A 417 14.02 18.98 17.05
CA LEU A 417 13.98 19.03 15.58
C LEU A 417 14.23 20.38 14.84
N ILE A 418 15.38 20.53 14.14
CA ILE A 418 15.50 21.32 12.88
C ILE A 418 16.53 20.65 11.95
N ILE A 419 16.06 19.92 10.94
CA ILE A 419 16.76 19.53 9.71
C ILE A 419 15.77 20.00 8.63
N GLY A 420 16.05 20.92 7.71
CA GLY A 420 17.19 20.99 6.80
C GLY A 420 16.61 20.84 5.39
N VAL A 421 16.54 21.91 4.62
CA VAL A 421 16.29 21.82 3.17
C VAL A 421 17.18 22.82 2.45
N SER A 422 18.12 22.28 1.69
CA SER A 422 18.93 22.98 0.69
C SER A 422 19.07 22.03 -0.49
N LEU A 423 19.15 22.62 -1.69
CA LEU A 423 19.29 22.01 -3.04
C LEU A 423 17.95 21.61 -3.67
N LEU A 424 17.62 21.88 -4.94
CA LEU A 424 18.28 22.51 -6.09
C LEU A 424 17.16 22.78 -7.11
N ILE A 425 17.12 23.95 -7.76
CA ILE A 425 16.41 24.11 -9.03
C ILE A 425 17.36 24.77 -10.02
N SER A 426 17.77 23.99 -11.02
CA SER A 426 18.33 24.45 -12.28
C SER A 426 17.66 23.64 -13.38
N GLY A 427 17.00 24.31 -14.33
CA GLY A 427 16.48 23.61 -15.50
C GLY A 427 15.37 24.32 -16.27
N VAL A 428 15.79 25.19 -17.20
CA VAL A 428 15.20 25.38 -18.54
C VAL A 428 13.80 26.00 -18.64
N TYR A 429 13.74 27.27 -19.07
CA TYR A 429 12.59 27.85 -19.75
C TYR A 429 13.04 28.48 -21.08
N ILE A 430 12.74 27.81 -22.19
CA ILE A 430 12.83 28.36 -23.55
C ILE A 430 11.45 28.21 -24.20
N PHE A 431 11.03 29.30 -24.86
CA PHE A 431 9.92 29.42 -25.82
C PHE A 431 8.49 29.42 -25.28
N THR A 432 7.78 30.55 -25.43
CA THR A 432 6.95 30.79 -26.63
C THR A 432 6.49 32.25 -26.76
N THR A 433 6.64 32.76 -28.00
CA THR A 433 5.73 33.63 -28.78
C THR A 433 5.42 35.08 -28.37
N ARG A 434 6.12 35.98 -29.07
CA ARG A 434 5.56 37.06 -29.94
C ARG A 434 4.07 37.39 -29.74
N ARG A 435 3.77 38.61 -29.28
CA ARG A 435 2.57 39.35 -29.70
C ARG A 435 2.91 40.80 -30.04
N LYS A 436 2.49 41.17 -31.25
CA LYS A 436 2.60 42.46 -31.92
C LYS A 436 2.08 43.62 -31.06
N ARG A 437 2.78 44.76 -31.07
CA ARG A 437 2.13 46.07 -30.96
C ARG A 437 1.98 46.65 -32.36
N VAL A 438 0.73 46.94 -32.71
CA VAL A 438 0.30 47.84 -33.78
C VAL A 438 -0.55 48.90 -33.10
N LYS A 439 -0.24 50.16 -33.43
CA LYS A 439 -0.79 51.44 -32.96
C LYS A 439 -0.32 51.91 -31.58
#